data_AF-G8ZXK1-F1
#
_entry.id   AF-G8ZXK1-F1
#
_cell.length_a   1.000
_cell.length_b   1.000
_cell.length_c   1.000
_cell.angle_alpha   90.00
_cell.angle_beta   90.00
_cell.angle_gamma   90.00
#
_symmetry.space_group_name_H-M   'P 1'
#
loop_
_entity.id
_entity.type
_entity.pdbx_description
1 polymer ?
#
loop_
_entity_poly.entity_id
_entity_poly.type
_entity_poly.pdbx_seq_one_letter_code
_entity_poly.pdbx_strand_id
1 'polypeptide(L)'
;MTTELYPNDLFGGPDQYDFVKDLAAERFWLVNEIVKPELPNILDNVEKCLEMLHSDQVFKMPISSGVNGGTNGPSVKGIVTRQGQYLLDFKAIVKFPEFHKGKQVLLRMNTGTKFLLSQIQSIENNLGYILELLEELQIIDDAQKFIEKLGKVLELLISSINLLESPPRRLSFPDNNNFAMKQMFQDYNNLCENPHYEIALEILLYKNELCIDFRNVHKVSKKPWCQIDSKTGKSLTDDIKDQLTTDRSKSLANVLKSEGIQIEEPTLIKNLMSSFNTESTTLSQAQNYLNRCVTFNGKVVMECEKIAMTTSDPSLISITSKLSALENSVSTFYTNLKI
;
A
#
# COMPACT_ATOMS: atom_id res chain seq x y z
N MET A 1 24.84 -24.01 57.57
CA MET A 1 24.63 -23.34 56.29
C MET A 1 23.38 -22.49 56.44
N THR A 2 23.54 -21.20 56.68
CA THR A 2 22.45 -20.23 56.67
C THR A 2 22.25 -19.81 55.22
N THR A 3 21.13 -20.22 54.63
CA THR A 3 20.69 -19.69 53.33
C THR A 3 20.33 -18.22 53.57
N GLU A 4 21.21 -17.29 53.22
CA GLU A 4 20.85 -15.88 53.16
C GLU A 4 19.85 -15.73 52.02
N LEU A 5 18.57 -15.57 52.37
CA LEU A 5 17.52 -15.22 51.44
C LEU A 5 17.77 -13.79 50.95
N TYR A 6 17.55 -13.55 49.66
CA TYR A 6 17.77 -12.23 49.08
C TYR A 6 16.87 -11.19 49.78
N PRO A 7 17.35 -9.96 50.04
CA PRO A 7 16.65 -8.95 50.84
C PRO A 7 15.27 -8.51 50.34
N ASN A 8 14.78 -9.03 49.21
CA ASN A 8 13.50 -8.67 48.59
C ASN A 8 12.68 -9.91 48.16
N ASP A 9 13.08 -11.10 48.58
CA ASP A 9 12.37 -12.33 48.21
C ASP A 9 11.01 -12.40 48.92
N LEU A 10 10.01 -13.05 48.29
CA LEU A 10 8.64 -13.22 48.81
C LEU A 10 8.62 -13.86 50.22
N PHE A 11 9.72 -14.53 50.57
CA PHE A 11 9.93 -15.23 51.83
C PHE A 11 10.53 -14.35 52.95
N GLY A 12 10.90 -13.09 52.67
CA GLY A 12 11.50 -12.12 53.63
C GLY A 12 10.51 -11.39 54.54
N GLY A 13 9.20 -11.64 54.37
CA GLY A 13 8.13 -10.99 55.13
C GLY A 13 7.57 -9.72 54.45
N PRO A 14 6.27 -9.43 54.60
CA PRO A 14 5.56 -8.39 53.83
C PRO A 14 6.08 -6.95 54.06
N ASP A 15 6.78 -6.70 55.17
CA ASP A 15 7.31 -5.38 55.53
C ASP A 15 8.67 -5.07 54.87
N GLN A 16 9.29 -6.05 54.21
CA GLN A 16 10.59 -5.93 53.50
C GLN A 16 10.45 -6.03 51.98
N TYR A 17 9.25 -6.36 51.49
CA TYR A 17 8.99 -6.54 50.06
C TYR A 17 8.77 -5.19 49.35
N ASP A 18 9.77 -4.77 48.57
CA ASP A 18 9.67 -3.61 47.68
C ASP A 18 9.39 -4.07 46.25
N PHE A 19 8.09 -4.15 45.91
CA PHE A 19 7.61 -4.56 44.58
C PHE A 19 8.29 -3.79 43.44
N VAL A 20 8.56 -2.50 43.62
CA VAL A 20 9.14 -1.66 42.56
C VAL A 20 10.61 -2.01 42.33
N LYS A 21 11.37 -2.27 43.40
CA LYS A 21 12.76 -2.71 43.29
C LYS A 21 12.89 -4.13 42.76
N ASP A 22 12.00 -5.03 43.18
CA ASP A 22 11.96 -6.41 42.70
C ASP A 22 11.67 -6.45 41.20
N LEU A 23 10.65 -5.72 40.74
CA LEU A 23 10.35 -5.56 39.31
C LEU A 23 11.53 -4.95 38.52
N ALA A 24 12.22 -3.96 39.08
CA ALA A 24 13.39 -3.37 38.43
C ALA A 24 14.56 -4.35 38.34
N ALA A 25 14.78 -5.17 39.37
CA ALA A 25 15.81 -6.20 39.38
C ALA A 25 15.47 -7.34 38.40
N GLU A 26 14.21 -7.78 38.36
CA GLU A 26 13.73 -8.79 37.42
C GLU A 26 13.86 -8.31 35.97
N ARG A 27 13.47 -7.07 35.67
CA ARG A 27 13.66 -6.47 34.34
C ARG A 27 15.13 -6.38 33.96
N PHE A 28 15.99 -5.95 34.88
CA PHE A 28 17.43 -5.90 34.65
C PHE A 28 18.00 -7.29 34.35
N TRP A 29 17.58 -8.31 35.11
CA TRP A 29 17.96 -9.70 34.88
C TRP A 29 17.47 -10.20 33.52
N LEU A 30 16.19 -9.99 33.17
CA LEU A 30 15.60 -10.41 31.91
C LEU A 30 16.32 -9.78 30.71
N VAL A 31 16.64 -8.49 30.79
CA VAL A 31 17.40 -7.79 29.74
C VAL A 31 18.77 -8.41 29.55
N ASN A 32 19.56 -8.58 30.63
CA ASN A 32 20.96 -8.96 30.51
C ASN A 32 21.18 -10.47 30.28
N GLU A 33 20.33 -11.32 30.86
CA GLU A 33 20.52 -12.77 30.82
C GLU A 33 19.71 -13.45 29.71
N ILE A 34 18.64 -12.82 29.20
CA ILE A 34 17.76 -13.42 28.19
C ILE A 34 17.76 -12.62 26.89
N VAL A 35 17.47 -11.31 26.94
CA VAL A 35 17.26 -10.54 25.70
C VAL A 35 18.58 -10.16 25.02
N LYS A 36 19.54 -9.59 25.75
CA LYS A 36 20.85 -9.18 25.20
C LYS A 36 21.62 -10.32 24.53
N PRO A 37 21.67 -11.55 25.09
CA PRO A 37 22.34 -12.67 24.45
C PRO A 37 21.75 -13.07 23.08
N GLU A 38 20.48 -12.75 22.83
CA GLU A 38 19.79 -13.05 21.56
C GLU A 38 19.94 -11.92 20.52
N LEU A 39 20.35 -10.71 20.93
CA LEU A 39 20.51 -9.57 20.02
C LEU A 39 21.47 -9.83 18.85
N PRO A 40 22.62 -10.51 19.01
CA PRO A 40 23.50 -10.84 17.88
C PRO A 40 22.80 -11.69 16.80
N ASN A 41 21.94 -12.63 17.21
CA ASN A 41 21.18 -13.46 16.28
C ASN A 41 20.09 -12.64 15.56
N ILE A 42 19.41 -11.72 16.26
CA ILE A 42 18.46 -10.79 15.64
C ILE A 42 19.18 -9.92 14.61
N LEU A 43 20.33 -9.35 14.98
CA LEU A 43 21.15 -8.48 14.13
C LEU A 43 21.56 -9.20 12.83
N ASP A 44 22.14 -10.40 12.93
CA ASP A 44 22.54 -11.22 11.77
C ASP A 44 21.35 -11.53 10.83
N ASN A 45 20.15 -11.74 11.37
CA ASN A 45 18.95 -11.94 10.54
C ASN A 45 18.46 -10.66 9.86
N VAL A 46 18.61 -9.49 10.49
CA VAL A 46 18.32 -8.20 9.86
C VAL A 46 19.34 -7.90 8.76
N GLU A 47 20.63 -8.14 9.00
CA GLU A 47 21.69 -7.99 8.00
C GLU A 47 21.41 -8.87 6.77
N LYS A 48 21.06 -10.14 6.96
CA LYS A 48 20.67 -11.04 5.86
C LYS A 48 19.50 -10.51 5.05
N CYS A 49 18.50 -9.90 5.68
CA CYS A 49 17.39 -9.27 4.95
C CYS A 49 17.87 -8.10 4.08
N LEU A 50 18.79 -7.27 4.59
CA LEU A 50 19.39 -6.18 3.83
C LEU A 50 20.26 -6.69 2.67
N GLU A 51 21.10 -7.70 2.91
CA GLU A 51 21.89 -8.34 1.85
C GLU A 51 21.01 -8.87 0.72
N MET A 52 19.87 -9.49 1.05
CA MET A 52 18.90 -9.95 0.06
C MET A 52 18.26 -8.81 -0.73
N LEU A 53 18.03 -7.66 -0.11
CA LEU A 53 17.49 -6.46 -0.76
C LEU A 53 18.53 -5.74 -1.63
N HIS A 54 19.79 -5.77 -1.23
CA HIS A 54 20.93 -5.20 -1.96
C HIS A 54 21.52 -6.13 -3.00
N SER A 55 21.09 -7.38 -3.04
CA SER A 55 21.58 -8.39 -3.98
C SER A 55 21.52 -7.90 -5.43
N ASP A 56 22.64 -8.07 -6.14
CA ASP A 56 22.74 -7.83 -7.58
C ASP A 56 21.96 -8.84 -8.42
N GLN A 57 21.29 -9.81 -7.80
CA GLN A 57 20.49 -10.80 -8.51
C GLN A 57 19.34 -10.14 -9.28
N VAL A 58 19.26 -10.46 -10.57
CA VAL A 58 18.21 -9.97 -11.47
C VAL A 58 17.11 -11.02 -11.60
N PHE A 59 15.89 -10.66 -11.19
CA PHE A 59 14.70 -11.51 -11.28
C PHE A 59 13.89 -11.14 -12.53
N LYS A 60 13.74 -12.09 -13.45
CA LYS A 60 12.87 -11.97 -14.63
C LYS A 60 11.61 -12.77 -14.41
N MET A 61 10.49 -12.06 -14.28
CA MET A 61 9.22 -12.62 -13.87
C MET A 61 8.19 -12.47 -15.00
N PRO A 62 7.58 -13.56 -15.49
CA PRO A 62 6.49 -13.47 -16.46
C PRO A 62 5.25 -12.88 -15.79
N ILE A 63 4.48 -12.11 -16.56
CA ILE A 63 3.17 -11.59 -16.16
C ILE A 63 2.14 -12.01 -17.20
N SER A 64 1.03 -12.57 -16.75
CA SER A 64 -0.01 -13.08 -17.64
C SER A 64 -1.34 -13.10 -16.89
N SER A 65 -2.41 -12.70 -17.57
CA SER A 65 -3.76 -12.77 -16.99
C SER A 65 -4.33 -14.20 -16.93
N GLY A 66 -3.59 -15.23 -17.39
CA GLY A 66 -3.98 -16.64 -17.26
C GLY A 66 -5.18 -17.09 -18.11
N VAL A 67 -5.89 -16.17 -18.78
CA VAL A 67 -7.08 -16.49 -19.56
C VAL A 67 -6.68 -17.08 -20.92
N ASN A 68 -6.76 -18.42 -21.02
CA ASN A 68 -6.78 -19.12 -22.30
C ASN A 68 -8.15 -18.90 -22.97
N GLY A 69 -8.20 -18.14 -24.06
CA GLY A 69 -9.13 -18.43 -25.15
C GLY A 69 -10.52 -17.77 -25.19
N GLY A 70 -10.80 -16.71 -24.42
CA GLY A 70 -11.93 -15.83 -24.74
C GLY A 70 -11.51 -14.73 -25.72
N THR A 71 -11.92 -14.79 -27.00
CA THR A 71 -11.53 -13.80 -28.03
C THR A 71 -11.90 -12.35 -27.69
N ASN A 72 -12.86 -12.14 -26.77
CA ASN A 72 -13.43 -10.84 -26.42
C ASN A 72 -13.13 -10.35 -24.99
N GLY A 73 -12.23 -10.99 -24.24
CA GLY A 73 -11.90 -10.55 -22.88
C GLY A 73 -10.69 -9.60 -22.80
N PRO A 74 -10.57 -8.82 -21.72
CA PRO A 74 -9.34 -8.09 -21.42
C PRO A 74 -8.19 -9.08 -21.15
N SER A 75 -6.98 -8.79 -21.64
CA SER A 75 -5.84 -9.69 -21.50
C SER A 75 -4.50 -8.94 -21.42
N VAL A 76 -3.57 -9.49 -20.63
CA VAL A 76 -2.18 -9.02 -20.55
C VAL A 76 -1.24 -10.20 -20.66
N LYS A 77 -0.14 -10.02 -21.41
CA LYS A 77 1.02 -10.93 -21.43
C LYS A 77 2.31 -10.12 -21.48
N GLY A 78 3.28 -10.48 -20.66
CA GLY A 78 4.50 -9.69 -20.55
C GLY A 78 5.56 -10.32 -19.67
N ILE A 79 6.61 -9.54 -19.44
CA ILE A 79 7.72 -9.85 -18.55
C ILE A 79 8.08 -8.56 -17.80
N VAL A 80 8.35 -8.68 -16.51
CA VAL A 80 8.93 -7.64 -15.68
C VAL A 80 10.28 -8.12 -15.15
N THR A 81 11.26 -7.22 -15.10
CA THR A 81 12.60 -7.50 -14.59
C THR A 81 12.89 -6.60 -13.39
N ARG A 82 13.20 -7.20 -12.23
CA ARG A 82 13.54 -6.49 -10.99
C ARG A 82 14.98 -6.78 -10.56
N GLN A 83 15.64 -5.79 -9.98
CA GLN A 83 16.89 -5.92 -9.23
C GLN A 83 16.85 -4.97 -8.04
N GLY A 84 17.06 -5.49 -6.83
CA GLY A 84 16.88 -4.75 -5.59
C GLY A 84 15.56 -3.96 -5.55
N GLN A 85 15.61 -2.68 -5.18
CA GLN A 85 14.44 -1.81 -5.13
C GLN A 85 13.92 -1.32 -6.50
N TYR A 86 14.49 -1.75 -7.62
CA TYR A 86 14.16 -1.21 -8.94
C TYR A 86 13.57 -2.24 -9.90
N LEU A 87 12.57 -1.81 -10.68
CA LEU A 87 12.29 -2.43 -11.98
C LEU A 87 13.28 -1.88 -13.01
N LEU A 88 13.98 -2.79 -13.68
CA LEU A 88 14.97 -2.48 -14.71
C LEU A 88 14.39 -2.55 -16.12
N ASP A 89 13.39 -3.42 -16.32
CA ASP A 89 12.72 -3.59 -17.61
C ASP A 89 11.27 -4.02 -17.38
N PHE A 90 10.40 -3.57 -18.27
CA PHE A 90 8.99 -3.92 -18.26
C PHE A 90 8.49 -3.95 -19.71
N LYS A 91 7.94 -5.09 -20.10
CA LYS A 91 7.35 -5.29 -21.42
C LYS A 91 6.03 -6.01 -21.29
N ALA A 92 4.95 -5.41 -21.74
CA ALA A 92 3.62 -6.00 -21.69
C ALA A 92 2.84 -5.72 -22.98
N ILE A 93 2.08 -6.71 -23.43
CA ILE A 93 1.05 -6.56 -24.45
C ILE A 93 -0.28 -6.56 -23.71
N VAL A 94 -1.01 -5.45 -23.79
CA VAL A 94 -2.27 -5.22 -23.07
C VAL A 94 -3.39 -5.09 -24.09
N LYS A 95 -4.54 -5.72 -23.82
CA LYS A 95 -5.75 -5.60 -24.63
C LYS A 95 -6.93 -5.36 -23.70
N PHE A 96 -7.71 -4.34 -24.01
CA PHE A 96 -9.02 -4.08 -23.42
C PHE A 96 -10.05 -3.96 -24.55
N PRO A 97 -11.13 -4.75 -24.57
CA PRO A 97 -12.22 -4.66 -25.56
C PRO A 97 -12.71 -3.25 -25.85
N GLU A 98 -12.95 -2.43 -24.82
CA GLU A 98 -13.45 -1.07 -25.01
C GLU A 98 -12.35 -0.09 -25.47
N PHE A 99 -11.09 -0.37 -25.14
CA PHE A 99 -9.96 0.48 -25.54
C PHE A 99 -9.54 0.21 -26.98
N HIS A 100 -9.51 1.24 -27.83
CA HIS A 100 -9.13 1.13 -29.25
C HIS A 100 -9.83 -0.03 -30.00
N LYS A 101 -11.09 -0.33 -29.64
CA LYS A 101 -11.87 -1.44 -30.21
C LYS A 101 -11.16 -2.80 -30.08
N GLY A 102 -10.52 -3.05 -28.94
CA GLY A 102 -9.84 -4.31 -28.64
C GLY A 102 -8.48 -4.47 -29.31
N LYS A 103 -7.87 -3.40 -29.83
CA LYS A 103 -6.49 -3.46 -30.34
C LYS A 103 -5.51 -3.66 -29.19
N GLN A 104 -4.47 -4.45 -29.46
CA GLN A 104 -3.38 -4.66 -28.52
C GLN A 104 -2.48 -3.43 -28.46
N VAL A 105 -2.06 -3.07 -27.25
CA VAL A 105 -1.09 -2.01 -26.95
C VAL A 105 0.18 -2.68 -26.45
N LEU A 106 1.31 -2.40 -27.10
CA LEU A 106 2.62 -2.84 -26.64
C LEU A 106 3.23 -1.74 -25.75
N LEU A 107 3.40 -2.06 -24.47
CA LEU A 107 4.11 -1.25 -23.49
C LEU A 107 5.53 -1.76 -23.37
N ARG A 108 6.50 -0.85 -23.55
CA ARG A 108 7.92 -1.14 -23.36
C ARG A 108 8.56 0.00 -22.59
N MET A 109 9.09 -0.33 -21.42
CA MET A 109 9.78 0.64 -20.57
C MET A 109 10.96 1.29 -21.31
N ASN A 110 11.17 2.57 -21.05
CA ASN A 110 12.25 3.33 -21.67
C ASN A 110 13.60 2.72 -21.31
N THR A 111 14.45 2.51 -22.32
CA THR A 111 15.78 1.91 -22.12
C THR A 111 16.63 2.79 -21.21
N GLY A 112 17.30 2.17 -20.24
CA GLY A 112 18.18 2.87 -19.28
C GLY A 112 17.45 3.57 -18.13
N THR A 113 16.11 3.57 -18.12
CA THR A 113 15.35 4.05 -16.96
C THR A 113 15.25 2.96 -15.89
N LYS A 114 15.11 3.37 -14.63
CA LYS A 114 14.81 2.49 -13.50
C LYS A 114 13.54 3.01 -12.82
N PHE A 115 12.62 2.12 -12.48
CA PHE A 115 11.42 2.48 -11.74
C PHE A 115 11.56 2.01 -10.29
N LEU A 116 11.43 2.93 -9.34
CA LEU A 116 11.65 2.67 -7.91
C LEU A 116 10.40 2.08 -7.28
N LEU A 117 10.54 0.91 -6.66
CA LEU A 117 9.53 0.33 -5.78
C LEU A 117 9.69 0.93 -4.38
N SER A 118 8.97 2.03 -4.12
CA SER A 118 9.13 2.80 -2.86
C SER A 118 8.87 1.98 -1.59
N GLN A 119 8.08 0.90 -1.68
CA GLN A 119 7.87 -0.04 -0.57
C GLN A 119 9.18 -0.72 -0.17
N ILE A 120 9.95 -1.22 -1.14
CA ILE A 120 11.25 -1.86 -0.90
C ILE A 120 12.24 -0.86 -0.29
N GLN A 121 12.31 0.35 -0.85
CA GLN A 121 13.16 1.41 -0.31
C GLN A 121 12.84 1.72 1.17
N SER A 122 11.55 1.78 1.50
CA SER A 122 11.12 2.09 2.87
C SER A 122 11.48 0.96 3.84
N ILE A 123 11.37 -0.29 3.39
CA ILE A 123 11.80 -1.47 4.17
C ILE A 123 13.32 -1.43 4.37
N GLU A 124 14.09 -1.15 3.33
CA GLU A 124 15.54 -1.03 3.39
C GLU A 124 15.97 0.03 4.43
N ASN A 125 15.37 1.22 4.37
CA ASN A 125 15.62 2.29 5.35
C ASN A 125 15.24 1.88 6.77
N ASN A 126 14.10 1.21 6.96
CA ASN A 126 13.67 0.73 8.27
C ASN A 126 14.66 -0.30 8.83
N LEU A 127 15.12 -1.25 8.01
CA LEU A 127 16.07 -2.27 8.44
C LEU A 127 17.45 -1.68 8.75
N GLY A 128 17.91 -0.70 7.97
CA GLY A 128 19.13 0.04 8.29
C GLY A 128 19.05 0.71 9.66
N TYR A 129 17.93 1.37 9.96
CA TYR A 129 17.73 1.99 11.28
C TYR A 129 17.55 0.97 12.41
N ILE A 130 16.97 -0.21 12.12
CA ILE A 130 16.91 -1.31 13.09
C ILE A 130 18.31 -1.79 13.47
N LEU A 131 19.24 -1.91 12.51
CA LEU A 131 20.62 -2.32 12.82
C LEU A 131 21.28 -1.35 13.81
N GLU A 132 21.18 -0.04 13.55
CA GLU A 132 21.71 0.99 14.45
C GLU A 132 21.12 0.86 15.88
N LEU A 133 19.81 0.64 15.99
CA LEU A 133 19.15 0.45 17.29
C LEU A 133 19.60 -0.84 17.99
N LEU A 134 19.80 -1.94 17.26
CA LEU A 134 20.26 -3.21 17.83
C LEU A 134 21.70 -3.14 18.34
N GLU A 135 22.58 -2.43 17.63
CA GLU A 135 23.94 -2.15 18.09
C GLU A 135 23.93 -1.32 19.38
N GLU A 136 23.11 -0.27 19.45
CA GLU A 136 22.96 0.53 20.66
C GLU A 136 22.40 -0.29 21.84
N LEU A 137 21.43 -1.19 21.59
CA LEU A 137 20.84 -2.03 22.64
C LEU A 137 21.86 -2.96 23.32
N GLN A 138 22.93 -3.35 22.64
CA GLN A 138 23.97 -4.20 23.23
C GLN A 138 24.73 -3.50 24.37
N ILE A 139 24.87 -2.18 24.31
CA ILE A 139 25.65 -1.38 25.27
C ILE A 139 24.80 -0.61 26.29
N ILE A 140 23.47 -0.63 26.15
CA ILE A 140 22.58 0.09 27.07
C ILE A 140 22.39 -0.71 28.37
N ASP A 141 22.72 -0.10 29.49
CA ASP A 141 22.50 -0.67 30.83
C ASP A 141 21.18 -0.22 31.48
N ASP A 142 20.63 0.91 31.02
CA ASP A 142 19.35 1.44 31.51
C ASP A 142 18.19 0.63 30.93
N ALA A 143 17.51 -0.14 31.79
CA ALA A 143 16.42 -1.03 31.40
C ALA A 143 15.24 -0.28 30.75
N GLN A 144 14.92 0.94 31.19
CA GLN A 144 13.81 1.70 30.63
C GLN A 144 14.12 2.18 29.21
N LYS A 145 15.32 2.73 28.99
CA LYS A 145 15.80 3.12 27.65
C LYS A 145 15.93 1.92 26.72
N PHE A 146 16.34 0.76 27.25
CA PHE A 146 16.40 -0.49 26.50
C PHE A 146 15.00 -0.86 25.98
N ILE A 147 14.00 -0.86 26.86
CA ILE A 147 12.62 -1.18 26.51
C ILE A 147 12.08 -0.20 25.46
N GLU A 148 12.31 1.10 25.61
CA GLU A 148 11.87 2.12 24.64
C GLU A 148 12.46 1.89 23.25
N LYS A 149 13.77 1.61 23.16
CA LYS A 149 14.43 1.33 21.88
C LYS A 149 14.02 -0.01 21.28
N LEU A 150 13.87 -1.05 22.10
CA LEU A 150 13.34 -2.35 21.63
C LEU A 150 11.91 -2.19 21.09
N GLY A 151 11.10 -1.36 21.73
CA GLY A 151 9.77 -0.99 21.22
C GLY A 151 9.83 -0.29 19.87
N LYS A 152 10.85 0.55 19.63
CA LYS A 152 11.05 1.19 18.33
C LYS A 152 11.48 0.18 17.26
N VAL A 153 12.33 -0.79 17.59
CA VAL A 153 12.67 -1.90 16.69
C VAL A 153 11.40 -2.66 16.28
N LEU A 154 10.54 -3.00 17.24
CA LEU A 154 9.27 -3.68 16.98
C LEU A 154 8.36 -2.85 16.05
N GLU A 155 8.22 -1.55 16.31
CA GLU A 155 7.43 -0.65 15.47
C GLU A 155 7.91 -0.65 14.00
N LEU A 156 9.22 -0.61 13.79
CA LEU A 156 9.84 -0.61 12.46
C LEU A 156 9.69 -1.96 11.75
N LEU A 157 9.78 -3.08 12.47
CA LEU A 157 9.52 -4.42 11.93
C LEU A 157 8.06 -4.55 11.47
N ILE A 158 7.11 -4.17 12.31
CA ILE A 158 5.67 -4.16 11.98
C ILE A 158 5.41 -3.24 10.78
N SER A 159 6.00 -2.04 10.76
CA SER A 159 5.89 -1.11 9.63
C SER A 159 6.38 -1.74 8.33
N SER A 160 7.52 -2.44 8.37
CA SER A 160 8.12 -3.11 7.20
C SER A 160 7.29 -4.28 6.69
N ILE A 161 6.71 -5.08 7.59
CA ILE A 161 5.77 -6.16 7.23
C ILE A 161 4.50 -5.57 6.60
N ASN A 162 3.93 -4.53 7.21
CA ASN A 162 2.76 -3.86 6.68
C ASN A 162 2.98 -3.31 5.27
N LEU A 163 4.19 -2.81 4.96
CA LEU A 163 4.53 -2.37 3.61
C LEU A 163 4.53 -3.52 2.57
N LEU A 164 4.74 -4.78 2.98
CA LEU A 164 4.67 -5.96 2.11
C LEU A 164 3.25 -6.54 2.01
N GLU A 165 2.47 -6.43 3.07
CA GLU A 165 1.13 -7.02 3.17
C GLU A 165 0.02 -6.08 2.69
N SER A 166 0.13 -4.79 2.99
CA SER A 166 -0.91 -3.77 2.76
C SER A 166 -0.31 -2.52 2.11
N PRO A 167 -0.48 -2.32 0.78
CA PRO A 167 0.14 -1.20 0.10
C PRO A 167 -0.40 0.15 0.60
N PRO A 168 0.48 1.17 0.74
CA PRO A 168 0.06 2.54 1.01
C PRO A 168 -0.94 3.02 -0.04
N ARG A 169 -2.05 3.62 0.41
CA ARG A 169 -3.15 4.09 -0.46
C ARG A 169 -2.68 4.95 -1.64
N ARG A 170 -1.66 5.80 -1.42
CA ARG A 170 -1.05 6.67 -2.46
C ARG A 170 -0.44 5.92 -3.65
N LEU A 171 -0.12 4.63 -3.50
CA LEU A 171 0.42 3.78 -4.58
C LEU A 171 -0.69 3.07 -5.35
N SER A 172 -1.88 3.01 -4.77
CA SER A 172 -3.04 2.37 -5.37
C SER A 172 -3.88 3.36 -6.18
N PHE A 173 -4.64 2.83 -7.13
CA PHE A 173 -5.68 3.54 -7.84
C PHE A 173 -6.78 3.97 -6.86
N PRO A 174 -7.31 5.20 -6.97
CA PRO A 174 -6.98 6.21 -7.98
C PRO A 174 -5.85 7.17 -7.58
N ASP A 175 -5.40 7.13 -6.32
CA ASP A 175 -4.51 8.15 -5.73
C ASP A 175 -3.10 8.17 -6.35
N ASN A 176 -2.68 7.07 -7.00
CA ASN A 176 -1.39 6.97 -7.68
C ASN A 176 -1.26 7.85 -8.94
N ASN A 177 -2.35 8.42 -9.44
CA ASN A 177 -2.35 9.35 -10.58
C ASN A 177 -1.57 8.86 -11.81
N ASN A 178 -1.63 7.55 -12.09
CA ASN A 178 -0.94 6.89 -13.20
C ASN A 178 0.59 7.07 -13.17
N PHE A 179 1.18 7.22 -11.99
CA PHE A 179 2.60 7.56 -11.82
C PHE A 179 3.55 6.57 -12.52
N ALA A 180 3.32 5.28 -12.36
CA ALA A 180 4.14 4.24 -13.01
C ALA A 180 4.12 4.38 -14.55
N MET A 181 2.94 4.61 -15.13
CA MET A 181 2.79 4.82 -16.56
C MET A 181 3.59 6.03 -17.05
N LYS A 182 3.49 7.16 -16.35
CA LYS A 182 4.18 8.40 -16.70
C LYS A 182 5.71 8.29 -16.59
N GLN A 183 6.19 7.57 -15.58
CA GLN A 183 7.62 7.46 -15.32
C GLN A 183 8.31 6.45 -16.25
N MET A 184 7.63 5.34 -16.57
CA MET A 184 8.24 4.21 -17.28
C MET A 184 8.19 4.33 -18.81
N PHE A 185 7.24 5.08 -19.37
CA PHE A 185 6.99 5.11 -20.82
C PHE A 185 6.97 6.55 -21.37
N GLN A 186 7.78 6.86 -22.39
CA GLN A 186 7.86 8.21 -22.98
C GLN A 186 6.58 8.62 -23.74
N ASP A 187 5.99 7.69 -24.48
CA ASP A 187 4.84 7.97 -25.37
C ASP A 187 3.50 7.49 -24.78
N TYR A 188 3.39 7.51 -23.45
CA TYR A 188 2.24 6.95 -22.75
C TYR A 188 0.92 7.63 -23.14
N ASN A 189 0.91 8.94 -23.41
CA ASN A 189 -0.30 9.66 -23.80
C ASN A 189 -0.87 9.12 -25.13
N ASN A 190 -0.02 8.80 -26.11
CA ASN A 190 -0.51 8.31 -27.40
C ASN A 190 -0.86 6.81 -27.36
N LEU A 191 -0.14 6.03 -26.55
CA LEU A 191 -0.33 4.58 -26.44
C LEU A 191 -1.49 4.19 -25.54
N CYS A 192 -1.70 4.93 -24.45
CA CYS A 192 -2.56 4.56 -23.33
C CYS A 192 -3.75 5.49 -23.14
N GLU A 193 -3.92 6.52 -23.97
CA GLU A 193 -5.01 7.46 -23.83
C GLU A 193 -5.70 7.73 -25.18
N ASN A 194 -7.02 7.84 -25.16
CA ASN A 194 -7.84 8.34 -26.26
C ASN A 194 -8.92 9.28 -25.72
N PRO A 195 -9.75 9.95 -26.54
CA PRO A 195 -10.72 10.93 -26.04
C PRO A 195 -11.71 10.42 -24.98
N HIS A 196 -12.00 9.11 -24.98
CA HIS A 196 -12.99 8.50 -24.10
C HIS A 196 -12.38 7.63 -23.00
N TYR A 197 -11.18 7.11 -23.19
CA TYR A 197 -10.58 6.11 -22.31
C TYR A 197 -9.12 6.40 -21.99
N GLU A 198 -8.66 5.87 -20.86
CA GLU A 198 -7.27 5.89 -20.42
C GLU A 198 -6.92 4.53 -19.78
N ILE A 199 -5.73 4.00 -20.06
CA ILE A 199 -5.18 2.83 -19.36
C ILE A 199 -4.41 3.32 -18.14
N ALA A 200 -4.87 2.90 -16.96
CA ALA A 200 -4.14 3.07 -15.72
C ALA A 200 -3.24 1.86 -15.45
N LEU A 201 -2.03 2.12 -14.98
CA LEU A 201 -1.09 1.12 -14.50
C LEU A 201 -0.76 1.37 -13.03
N GLU A 202 -0.95 0.32 -12.24
CA GLU A 202 -0.57 0.25 -10.83
C GLU A 202 0.47 -0.87 -10.68
N ILE A 203 1.60 -0.54 -10.04
CA ILE A 203 2.64 -1.50 -9.69
C ILE A 203 2.96 -1.31 -8.21
N LEU A 204 2.74 -2.35 -7.41
CA LEU A 204 2.94 -2.31 -5.96
C LEU A 204 3.27 -3.70 -5.41
N LEU A 205 3.67 -3.76 -4.14
CA LEU A 205 3.76 -5.02 -3.41
C LEU A 205 2.48 -5.26 -2.63
N TYR A 206 1.95 -6.49 -2.69
CA TYR A 206 0.80 -6.92 -1.90
C TYR A 206 0.93 -8.38 -1.56
N LYS A 207 0.75 -8.71 -0.28
CA LYS A 207 0.91 -10.07 0.26
C LYS A 207 2.20 -10.74 -0.24
N ASN A 208 3.35 -10.06 -0.11
CA ASN A 208 4.68 -10.51 -0.56
C ASN A 208 4.89 -10.72 -2.07
N GLU A 209 3.90 -10.43 -2.91
CA GLU A 209 4.01 -10.55 -4.36
C GLU A 209 4.13 -9.19 -5.03
N LEU A 210 4.74 -9.16 -6.22
CA LEU A 210 4.69 -8.00 -7.10
C LEU A 210 3.35 -8.00 -7.83
N CYS A 211 2.49 -7.04 -7.48
CA CYS A 211 1.19 -6.82 -8.10
C CYS A 211 1.31 -5.83 -9.26
N ILE A 212 0.74 -6.18 -10.41
CA ILE A 212 0.70 -5.36 -11.62
C ILE A 212 -0.75 -5.35 -12.11
N ASP A 213 -1.39 -4.20 -11.89
CA ASP A 213 -2.80 -3.99 -12.18
C ASP A 213 -2.95 -3.02 -13.36
N PHE A 214 -3.66 -3.47 -14.39
CA PHE A 214 -4.10 -2.63 -15.49
C PHE A 214 -5.59 -2.36 -15.36
N ARG A 215 -5.99 -1.10 -15.52
CA ARG A 215 -7.41 -0.71 -15.56
C ARG A 215 -7.67 0.09 -16.83
N ASN A 216 -8.77 -0.21 -17.51
CA ASN A 216 -9.32 0.67 -18.54
C ASN A 216 -10.37 1.56 -17.87
N VAL A 217 -10.12 2.87 -17.88
CA VAL A 217 -11.00 3.85 -17.26
C VAL A 217 -11.63 4.75 -18.31
N HIS A 218 -12.93 4.97 -18.22
CA HIS A 218 -13.69 5.85 -19.10
C HIS A 218 -13.73 7.26 -18.52
N LYS A 219 -13.38 8.25 -19.34
CA LYS A 219 -13.38 9.68 -18.99
C LYS A 219 -14.80 10.22 -18.96
N VAL A 220 -15.20 10.76 -17.82
CA VAL A 220 -16.48 11.42 -17.68
C VAL A 220 -16.39 12.80 -18.31
N SER A 221 -17.21 13.05 -19.34
CA SER A 221 -17.31 14.36 -20.00
C SER A 221 -18.59 15.13 -19.65
N LYS A 222 -19.60 14.45 -19.08
CA LYS A 222 -20.90 15.05 -18.73
C LYS A 222 -20.72 16.04 -17.56
N LYS A 223 -21.14 17.30 -17.76
CA LYS A 223 -21.24 18.28 -16.67
C LYS A 223 -22.46 17.99 -15.78
N PRO A 224 -22.42 18.37 -14.49
CA PRO A 224 -21.26 18.87 -13.76
C PRO A 224 -20.32 17.75 -13.28
N TRP A 225 -20.63 16.48 -13.55
CA TRP A 225 -19.91 15.29 -13.07
C TRP A 225 -18.44 15.18 -13.50
N CYS A 226 -18.03 15.88 -14.56
CA CYS A 226 -16.65 15.94 -15.04
C CYS A 226 -15.80 17.05 -14.38
N GLN A 227 -16.39 17.88 -13.53
CA GLN A 227 -15.72 19.05 -12.96
C GLN A 227 -14.80 18.64 -11.81
N ILE A 228 -13.63 19.29 -11.79
CA ILE A 228 -12.63 19.20 -10.73
C ILE A 228 -12.34 20.61 -10.25
N ASP A 229 -12.36 20.81 -8.93
CA ASP A 229 -11.94 22.08 -8.35
C ASP A 229 -10.42 22.22 -8.49
N SER A 230 -10.01 23.26 -9.23
CA SER A 230 -8.60 23.62 -9.44
C SER A 230 -7.80 23.89 -8.15
N LYS A 231 -8.46 24.25 -7.04
CA LYS A 231 -7.80 24.55 -5.77
C LYS A 231 -7.55 23.31 -4.92
N THR A 232 -8.54 22.41 -4.85
CA THR A 232 -8.47 21.21 -4.00
C THR A 232 -7.98 19.98 -4.78
N GLY A 233 -8.11 19.98 -6.10
CA GLY A 233 -7.86 18.83 -6.97
C GLY A 233 -8.92 17.74 -6.86
N LYS A 234 -10.02 17.97 -6.12
CA LYS A 234 -11.11 17.02 -5.96
C LYS A 234 -12.19 17.22 -7.01
N SER A 235 -12.86 16.14 -7.38
CA SER A 235 -14.05 16.21 -8.21
C SER A 235 -15.27 16.54 -7.37
N LEU A 236 -16.31 17.05 -8.03
CA LEU A 236 -17.63 17.20 -7.43
C LEU A 236 -18.13 15.89 -6.80
N THR A 237 -17.80 14.74 -7.40
CA THR A 237 -18.18 13.44 -6.84
C THR A 237 -17.44 13.10 -5.56
N ASP A 238 -16.19 13.52 -5.39
CA ASP A 238 -15.44 13.30 -4.16
C ASP A 238 -15.95 14.22 -3.05
N ASP A 239 -16.26 15.48 -3.36
CA ASP A 239 -16.78 16.43 -2.39
C ASP A 239 -18.16 15.99 -1.85
N ILE A 240 -19.06 15.52 -2.72
CA ILE A 240 -20.36 14.98 -2.30
C ILE A 240 -20.19 13.73 -1.42
N LYS A 241 -19.26 12.83 -1.76
CA LYS A 241 -18.96 11.64 -0.93
C LYS A 241 -18.43 12.02 0.44
N ASP A 242 -17.52 12.98 0.50
CA ASP A 242 -16.94 13.47 1.75
C ASP A 242 -18.02 14.10 2.64
N GLN A 243 -18.94 14.89 2.05
CA GLN A 243 -20.07 15.47 2.76
C GLN A 243 -21.01 14.40 3.33
N LEU A 244 -21.37 13.38 2.54
CA LEU A 244 -22.24 12.28 2.97
C LEU A 244 -21.58 11.38 4.03
N THR A 245 -20.26 11.25 3.99
CA THR A 245 -19.50 10.48 4.98
C THR A 245 -19.39 11.24 6.30
N THR A 246 -19.20 12.55 6.24
CA THR A 246 -19.07 13.45 7.40
C THR A 246 -20.41 13.70 8.09
N ASP A 247 -21.48 13.87 7.31
CA ASP A 247 -22.83 14.16 7.82
C ASP A 247 -23.85 13.14 7.30
N ARG A 248 -23.94 12.02 8.03
CA ARG A 248 -24.85 10.90 7.71
C ARG A 248 -26.33 11.24 7.84
N SER A 249 -26.67 12.41 8.40
CA SER A 249 -28.06 12.85 8.58
C SER A 249 -28.64 13.50 7.32
N LYS A 250 -27.78 13.98 6.41
CA LYS A 250 -28.21 14.64 5.17
C LYS A 250 -28.66 13.63 4.13
N SER A 251 -29.81 13.89 3.52
CA SER A 251 -30.26 13.13 2.36
C SER A 251 -29.42 13.51 1.13
N LEU A 252 -29.14 12.53 0.28
CA LEU A 252 -28.42 12.76 -0.99
C LEU A 252 -29.09 13.86 -1.83
N ALA A 253 -30.42 13.89 -1.87
CA ALA A 253 -31.15 14.91 -2.63
C ALA A 253 -30.89 16.34 -2.11
N ASN A 254 -30.72 16.51 -0.80
CA ASN A 254 -30.41 17.82 -0.21
C ASN A 254 -28.98 18.24 -0.53
N VAL A 255 -28.02 17.32 -0.46
CA VAL A 255 -26.60 17.58 -0.81
C VAL A 255 -26.47 17.95 -2.28
N LEU A 256 -27.12 17.21 -3.18
CA LEU A 256 -27.13 17.53 -4.61
C LEU A 256 -27.71 18.92 -4.88
N LYS A 257 -28.79 19.30 -4.20
CA LYS A 257 -29.39 20.65 -4.32
C LYS A 257 -28.47 21.75 -3.79
N SER A 258 -27.75 21.52 -2.69
CA SER A 258 -26.80 22.51 -2.16
C SER A 258 -25.61 22.73 -3.09
N GLU A 259 -25.20 21.70 -3.84
CA GLU A 259 -24.17 21.79 -4.89
C GLU A 259 -24.73 22.32 -6.24
N GLY A 260 -25.98 22.79 -6.26
CA GLY A 260 -26.60 23.37 -7.46
C GLY A 260 -27.02 22.36 -8.54
N ILE A 261 -27.05 21.06 -8.22
CA ILE A 261 -27.49 20.02 -9.16
C ILE A 261 -29.01 19.94 -9.18
N GLN A 262 -29.60 20.14 -10.37
CA GLN A 262 -31.05 20.01 -10.56
C GLN A 262 -31.45 18.54 -10.68
N ILE A 263 -32.22 18.06 -9.71
CA ILE A 263 -32.78 16.70 -9.70
C ILE A 263 -34.11 16.71 -10.45
N GLU A 264 -34.18 15.96 -11.55
CA GLU A 264 -35.44 15.73 -12.28
C GLU A 264 -36.11 14.43 -11.84
N GLU A 265 -37.45 14.46 -11.74
CA GLU A 265 -38.26 13.24 -11.58
C GLU A 265 -38.33 12.44 -12.89
N PRO A 266 -38.20 11.10 -12.84
CA PRO A 266 -38.18 10.28 -14.03
C PRO A 266 -39.56 10.29 -14.71
N THR A 267 -39.66 10.96 -15.86
CA THR A 267 -40.83 10.86 -16.75
C THR A 267 -40.45 10.13 -18.03
N LEU A 268 -41.33 9.26 -18.52
CA LEU A 268 -41.07 8.34 -19.65
C LEU A 268 -40.59 9.05 -20.92
N ILE A 269 -41.00 10.30 -21.14
CA ILE A 269 -40.65 11.10 -22.32
C ILE A 269 -39.30 11.83 -22.14
N LYS A 270 -38.91 12.18 -20.91
CA LYS A 270 -37.66 12.91 -20.63
C LYS A 270 -36.42 12.04 -20.57
N ASN A 271 -36.57 10.73 -20.32
CA ASN A 271 -35.47 9.78 -20.40
C ASN A 271 -34.77 9.79 -21.77
N LEU A 272 -35.51 10.11 -22.85
CA LEU A 272 -34.96 10.23 -24.21
C LEU A 272 -34.27 11.57 -24.48
N MET A 273 -34.62 12.65 -23.76
CA MET A 273 -34.08 14.01 -23.96
C MET A 273 -32.99 14.40 -22.95
N SER A 274 -32.81 13.66 -21.86
CA SER A 274 -31.77 13.91 -20.83
C SER A 274 -30.31 13.78 -21.32
N SER A 275 -30.09 13.32 -22.57
CA SER A 275 -28.78 13.39 -23.24
C SER A 275 -28.45 14.77 -23.81
N PHE A 276 -29.41 15.69 -23.90
CA PHE A 276 -29.23 17.04 -24.49
C PHE A 276 -29.19 18.17 -23.46
N ASN A 277 -29.77 17.99 -22.26
CA ASN A 277 -29.61 18.94 -21.16
C ASN A 277 -28.40 18.59 -20.29
N THR A 278 -27.39 19.46 -20.29
CA THR A 278 -26.11 19.26 -19.60
C THR A 278 -26.15 19.51 -18.09
N GLU A 279 -27.28 19.95 -17.53
CA GLU A 279 -27.35 20.42 -16.13
C GLU A 279 -28.38 19.68 -15.27
N SER A 280 -29.22 18.81 -15.86
CA SER A 280 -30.18 18.02 -15.11
C SER A 280 -29.79 16.54 -15.04
N THR A 281 -29.97 15.95 -13.86
CA THR A 281 -29.61 14.55 -13.59
C THR A 281 -30.69 13.91 -12.73
N THR A 282 -31.11 12.69 -13.05
CA THR A 282 -32.06 11.96 -12.18
C THR A 282 -31.34 11.48 -10.92
N LEU A 283 -32.07 11.24 -9.82
CA LEU A 283 -31.44 10.75 -8.59
C LEU A 283 -30.69 9.42 -8.80
N SER A 284 -31.21 8.54 -9.65
CA SER A 284 -30.56 7.27 -10.01
C SER A 284 -29.27 7.48 -10.80
N GLN A 285 -29.25 8.42 -11.75
CA GLN A 285 -28.03 8.77 -12.48
C GLN A 285 -26.98 9.39 -11.55
N ALA A 286 -27.40 10.28 -10.64
CA ALA A 286 -26.51 10.88 -9.65
C ALA A 286 -25.88 9.81 -8.74
N GLN A 287 -26.68 8.84 -8.25
CA GLN A 287 -26.17 7.69 -7.50
C GLN A 287 -25.17 6.86 -8.30
N ASN A 288 -25.41 6.65 -9.60
CA ASN A 288 -24.48 5.92 -10.46
C ASN A 288 -23.14 6.66 -10.59
N TYR A 289 -23.17 7.98 -10.85
CA TYR A 289 -21.96 8.80 -10.88
C TYR A 289 -21.21 8.75 -9.55
N LEU A 290 -21.90 8.94 -8.42
CA LEU A 290 -21.27 8.86 -7.10
C LEU A 290 -20.67 7.48 -6.84
N ASN A 291 -21.34 6.39 -7.19
CA ASN A 291 -20.83 5.07 -6.91
C ASN A 291 -19.61 4.69 -7.79
N ARG A 292 -19.51 5.23 -9.01
CA ARG A 292 -18.51 4.77 -9.99
C ARG A 292 -17.40 5.77 -10.31
N CYS A 293 -17.63 7.06 -10.10
CA CYS A 293 -16.66 8.09 -10.45
C CYS A 293 -15.63 8.29 -9.37
N VAL A 294 -14.40 8.52 -9.81
CA VAL A 294 -13.26 8.89 -8.97
C VAL A 294 -12.42 9.93 -9.71
N THR A 295 -11.74 10.81 -8.96
CA THR A 295 -10.68 11.65 -9.55
C THR A 295 -9.41 10.84 -9.75
N PHE A 296 -8.92 10.84 -10.99
CA PHE A 296 -7.71 10.13 -11.38
C PHE A 296 -6.97 10.93 -12.45
N ASN A 297 -5.67 11.19 -12.24
CA ASN A 297 -4.82 11.84 -13.23
C ASN A 297 -5.39 13.19 -13.73
N GLY A 298 -5.94 13.99 -12.82
CA GLY A 298 -6.54 15.29 -13.12
C GLY A 298 -7.85 15.23 -13.92
N LYS A 299 -8.52 14.07 -13.96
CA LYS A 299 -9.79 13.84 -14.68
C LYS A 299 -10.76 13.06 -13.79
N VAL A 300 -12.05 13.20 -14.05
CA VAL A 300 -13.06 12.30 -13.45
C VAL A 300 -13.22 11.09 -14.36
N VAL A 301 -13.04 9.90 -13.80
CA VAL A 301 -13.09 8.65 -14.56
C VAL A 301 -13.99 7.61 -13.89
N MET A 302 -14.49 6.68 -14.68
CA MET A 302 -15.20 5.48 -14.23
C MET A 302 -14.40 4.25 -14.63
N GLU A 303 -14.22 3.29 -13.73
CA GLU A 303 -13.63 2.01 -14.08
C GLU A 303 -14.58 1.19 -14.97
N CYS A 304 -14.07 0.73 -16.12
CA CYS A 304 -14.77 -0.16 -17.04
C CYS A 304 -14.29 -1.60 -16.90
N GLU A 305 -12.97 -1.79 -16.97
CA GLU A 305 -12.36 -3.11 -17.02
C GLU A 305 -11.08 -3.12 -16.17
N LYS A 306 -10.80 -4.25 -15.51
CA LYS A 306 -9.60 -4.44 -14.69
C LYS A 306 -8.96 -5.79 -15.00
N ILE A 307 -7.64 -5.80 -15.12
CA ILE A 307 -6.82 -7.01 -15.12
C ILE A 307 -5.83 -6.87 -13.97
N ALA A 308 -5.95 -7.75 -12.98
CA ALA A 308 -4.99 -7.86 -11.89
C ALA A 308 -4.09 -9.07 -12.11
N MET A 309 -2.79 -8.88 -11.89
CA MET A 309 -1.81 -9.96 -11.97
C MET A 309 -0.87 -9.84 -10.79
N THR A 310 -0.50 -10.98 -10.23
CA THR A 310 0.61 -11.06 -9.28
C THR A 310 1.70 -11.94 -9.87
N THR A 311 2.93 -11.66 -9.48
CA THR A 311 4.07 -12.52 -9.80
C THR A 311 4.93 -12.68 -8.57
N SER A 312 5.30 -13.93 -8.31
CA SER A 312 6.02 -14.30 -7.10
C SER A 312 7.48 -13.91 -7.22
N ASP A 313 7.98 -13.26 -6.19
CA ASP A 313 9.37 -12.84 -6.10
C ASP A 313 10.08 -13.64 -4.99
N PRO A 314 11.02 -14.53 -5.33
CA PRO A 314 11.67 -15.39 -4.33
C PRO A 314 12.36 -14.62 -3.21
N SER A 315 12.95 -13.44 -3.50
CA SER A 315 13.62 -12.67 -2.47
C SER A 315 12.61 -12.03 -1.52
N LEU A 316 11.51 -11.49 -2.04
CA LEU A 316 10.46 -10.88 -1.20
C LEU A 316 9.78 -11.92 -0.30
N ILE A 317 9.52 -13.12 -0.81
CA ILE A 317 8.94 -14.23 -0.01
C ILE A 317 9.86 -14.57 1.16
N SER A 318 11.15 -14.73 0.90
CA SER A 318 12.13 -15.06 1.95
C SER A 318 12.38 -13.91 2.92
N ILE A 319 12.31 -12.65 2.47
CA ILE A 319 12.40 -11.49 3.38
C ILE A 319 11.16 -11.45 4.27
N THR A 320 9.97 -11.66 3.71
CA THR A 320 8.71 -11.64 4.46
C THR A 320 8.74 -12.66 5.61
N SER A 321 9.13 -13.91 5.32
CA SER A 321 9.19 -14.95 6.36
C SER A 321 10.20 -14.62 7.47
N LYS A 322 11.36 -14.05 7.12
CA LYS A 322 12.38 -13.61 8.09
C LYS A 322 11.88 -12.45 8.94
N LEU A 323 11.27 -11.43 8.32
CA LEU A 323 10.71 -10.29 9.05
C LEU A 323 9.62 -10.72 10.03
N SER A 324 8.71 -11.62 9.62
CA SER A 324 7.70 -12.15 10.52
C SER A 324 8.31 -12.94 11.69
N ALA A 325 9.36 -13.73 11.47
CA ALA A 325 10.05 -14.43 12.55
C ALA A 325 10.72 -13.45 13.54
N LEU A 326 11.37 -12.41 13.02
CA LEU A 326 12.00 -11.35 13.83
C LEU A 326 10.96 -10.58 14.65
N GLU A 327 9.85 -10.18 14.03
CA GLU A 327 8.77 -9.48 14.71
C GLU A 327 8.22 -10.32 15.87
N ASN A 328 7.92 -11.60 15.65
CA ASN A 328 7.43 -12.48 16.72
C ASN A 328 8.43 -12.61 17.88
N SER A 329 9.72 -12.75 17.58
CA SER A 329 10.77 -12.85 18.61
C SER A 329 10.89 -11.56 19.42
N VAL A 330 11.02 -10.41 18.75
CA VAL A 330 11.14 -9.10 19.40
C VAL A 330 9.86 -8.73 20.15
N SER A 331 8.68 -9.04 19.60
CA SER A 331 7.38 -8.82 20.23
C SER A 331 7.24 -9.59 21.53
N THR A 332 7.72 -10.84 21.57
CA THR A 332 7.75 -11.66 22.78
C THR A 332 8.64 -11.02 23.85
N PHE A 333 9.87 -10.63 23.50
CA PHE A 333 10.77 -9.95 24.44
C PHE A 333 10.17 -8.64 24.96
N TYR A 334 9.63 -7.82 24.06
CA TYR A 334 9.03 -6.54 24.41
C TYR A 334 7.81 -6.69 25.34
N THR A 335 6.95 -7.67 25.07
CA THR A 335 5.77 -7.94 25.90
C THR A 335 6.18 -8.37 27.30
N ASN A 336 7.15 -9.29 27.42
CA ASN A 336 7.64 -9.78 28.72
C ASN A 336 8.30 -8.67 29.55
N LEU A 337 8.93 -7.69 28.91
CA LEU A 337 9.56 -6.55 29.59
C LEU A 337 8.56 -5.45 30.01
N LYS A 338 7.37 -5.42 29.40
CA LYS A 338 6.32 -4.43 29.69
C LYS A 338 5.35 -4.84 30.79
N ILE A 339 5.31 -6.13 31.12
CA ILE A 339 4.66 -6.64 32.33
C ILE A 339 5.40 -6.07 33.55
#